data_AF-J9FF97-F1
#
_entry.id   AF-J9FF97-F1
#
_cell.length_a   1.000
_cell.length_b   1.000
_cell.length_c   1.000
_cell.angle_alpha   90.00
_cell.angle_beta   90.00
_cell.angle_gamma   90.00
#
_symmetry.space_group_name_H-M   'P 1'
#
loop_
_entity.id
_entity.type
_entity.pdbx_description
1 polymer ?
#
loop_
_entity_poly.entity_id
_entity_poly.type
_entity_poly.pdbx_seq_one_letter_code
_entity_poly.pdbx_strand_id
1 'polypeptide(L)'
;VLAFLDEPHANTDFGSMLSAPLVGNMVSEIAPYLGLETDASLLPKGEVKVPDLVNAQHREWDMAQVELNKLGLDHRRVGGGPIVLAQYPVSGTMVPGGTTVYLYTDSADIRNVPVPDVKGKSAPLASQMMAGAGLNVKLEGPEEGIITAQDVTGGSEIPMGTLVTLTSEMPPESEPKPSPEDEPEPSESPQNED
;
A
#
# COMPACT_ATOMS: atom_id res chain seq x y z
N VAL A 1 -21.99 19.95 5.39
CA VAL A 1 -22.11 19.84 6.86
C VAL A 1 -21.56 21.12 7.45
N LEU A 2 -22.38 21.87 8.18
CA LEU A 2 -21.98 23.08 8.89
C LEU A 2 -21.65 22.66 10.33
N ALA A 3 -20.43 22.92 10.80
CA ALA A 3 -20.05 22.68 12.19
C ALA A 3 -19.58 24.01 12.82
N PHE A 4 -20.33 24.45 13.83
CA PHE A 4 -19.91 25.47 14.76
C PHE A 4 -18.79 24.90 15.66
N LEU A 5 -17.70 25.66 15.81
CA LEU A 5 -16.67 25.41 16.83
C LEU A 5 -17.10 26.11 18.12
N ASP A 6 -17.24 25.33 19.18
CA ASP A 6 -17.35 25.83 20.55
C ASP A 6 -15.99 25.60 21.24
N GLU A 7 -15.46 26.65 21.86
CA GLU A 7 -14.07 26.77 22.32
C GLU A 7 -13.72 25.80 23.45
N PRO A 8 -12.51 25.19 23.40
CA PRO A 8 -11.76 24.98 24.62
C PRO A 8 -10.48 25.84 24.62
N HIS A 9 -10.43 26.75 25.59
CA HIS A 9 -9.22 27.47 25.98
C HIS A 9 -8.09 26.49 26.36
N ALA A 10 -7.11 26.34 25.47
CA ALA A 10 -5.78 25.87 25.81
C ALA A 10 -4.76 26.63 24.96
N ASN A 11 -3.92 27.44 25.62
CA ASN A 11 -2.84 28.21 25.02
C ASN A 11 -1.77 27.29 24.42
N THR A 12 -1.99 26.81 23.20
CA THR A 12 -0.94 26.23 22.35
C THR A 12 -1.16 26.68 20.91
N ASP A 13 -0.36 27.66 20.48
CA ASP A 13 -0.30 28.24 19.14
C ASP A 13 0.26 27.25 18.08
N PHE A 14 -0.41 26.12 17.87
CA PHE A 14 -0.02 25.14 16.84
C PHE A 14 -1.17 24.72 15.91
N GLY A 15 -2.24 25.53 15.83
CA GLY A 15 -3.43 25.23 15.03
C GLY A 15 -3.30 25.47 13.52
N SER A 16 -2.25 26.14 13.05
CA SER A 16 -2.11 26.57 11.65
C SER A 16 -1.01 25.84 10.85
N MET A 17 -0.27 24.92 11.46
CA MET A 17 0.77 24.13 10.78
C MET A 17 0.35 22.68 10.46
N LEU A 18 -0.85 22.28 10.88
CA LEU A 18 -1.32 20.88 10.87
C LEU A 18 -2.30 20.53 9.74
N SER A 19 -2.65 21.46 8.85
CA SER A 19 -3.73 21.22 7.86
C SER A 19 -3.26 21.11 6.39
N ALA A 20 -1.95 21.06 6.11
CA ALA A 20 -1.44 21.15 4.74
C ALA A 20 -0.85 19.87 4.11
N PRO A 21 -0.57 18.77 4.84
CA PRO A 21 -0.29 17.50 4.16
C PRO A 21 -1.01 16.29 4.80
N LEU A 22 -2.35 16.31 4.88
CA LEU A 22 -3.13 15.12 5.24
C LEU A 22 -4.11 14.64 4.15
N VAL A 23 -4.07 15.23 2.95
CA VAL A 23 -5.01 14.92 1.85
C VAL A 23 -4.31 14.27 0.65
N GLY A 24 -3.17 13.59 0.89
CA GLY A 24 -2.53 12.73 -0.11
C GLY A 24 -2.83 11.25 0.11
N ASN A 25 -2.76 10.77 1.36
CA ASN A 25 -2.72 9.33 1.63
C ASN A 25 -4.07 8.70 2.02
N MET A 26 -5.12 9.47 2.31
CA MET A 26 -6.46 8.90 2.56
C MET A 26 -7.32 8.74 1.30
N VAL A 27 -6.95 9.35 0.16
CA VAL A 27 -7.64 9.10 -1.12
C VAL A 27 -7.07 7.87 -1.82
N SER A 28 -5.79 7.54 -1.63
CA SER A 28 -5.18 6.33 -2.20
C SER A 28 -5.69 5.02 -1.61
N GLU A 29 -6.27 5.02 -0.40
CA GLU A 29 -6.88 3.81 0.20
C GLU A 29 -8.29 3.49 -0.32
N ILE A 30 -8.95 4.41 -1.04
CA ILE A 30 -10.24 4.16 -1.70
C ILE A 30 -10.21 4.34 -3.22
N ALA A 31 -9.18 4.98 -3.79
CA ALA A 31 -9.08 5.22 -5.23
C ALA A 31 -9.09 3.94 -6.10
N PRO A 32 -8.44 2.82 -5.71
CA PRO A 32 -8.52 1.58 -6.49
C PRO A 32 -9.94 0.98 -6.50
N TYR A 33 -10.79 1.34 -5.53
CA TYR A 33 -12.17 0.86 -5.44
C TYR A 33 -13.18 1.75 -6.19
N LEU A 34 -12.74 2.86 -6.79
CA LEU A 34 -13.58 3.82 -7.52
C LEU A 34 -13.32 3.84 -9.04
N GLY A 35 -12.44 2.99 -9.56
CA GLY A 35 -12.17 2.89 -11.00
C GLY A 35 -11.58 4.17 -11.60
N LEU A 36 -10.92 5.00 -10.78
CA LEU A 36 -10.10 6.09 -11.28
C LEU A 36 -8.69 5.56 -11.42
N GLU A 37 -8.18 5.55 -12.65
CA GLU A 37 -6.79 5.24 -12.98
C GLU A 37 -5.88 6.02 -12.03
N THR A 38 -5.17 5.32 -11.14
CA THR A 38 -4.04 5.89 -10.42
C THR A 38 -2.98 6.16 -11.47
N ASP A 39 -2.95 7.40 -11.96
CA ASP A 39 -1.94 7.83 -12.91
C ASP A 39 -0.57 7.54 -12.26
N ALA A 40 0.15 6.56 -12.80
CA ALA A 40 1.40 6.09 -12.21
C ALA A 40 2.44 7.23 -12.07
N SER A 41 2.22 8.37 -12.75
CA SER A 41 2.96 9.63 -12.59
C SER A 41 2.82 10.32 -11.23
N LEU A 42 1.77 10.00 -10.46
CA LEU A 42 1.45 10.58 -9.16
C LEU A 42 1.92 9.73 -7.98
N LEU A 43 2.33 8.48 -8.21
CA LEU A 43 3.10 7.73 -7.21
C LEU A 43 4.42 8.47 -6.99
N PRO A 44 4.93 8.60 -5.74
CA PRO A 44 6.25 9.15 -5.52
C PRO A 44 7.29 8.25 -6.21
N LYS A 45 7.66 8.59 -7.47
CA LYS A 45 8.57 7.82 -8.33
C LYS A 45 10.03 7.82 -7.86
N GLY A 46 10.29 8.29 -6.65
CA GLY A 46 11.62 8.42 -6.08
C GLY A 46 11.90 7.35 -5.05
N GLU A 47 13.14 6.87 -5.04
CA GLU A 47 13.67 6.20 -3.86
C GLU A 47 14.05 7.26 -2.81
N VAL A 48 13.72 6.96 -1.57
CA VAL A 48 13.98 7.79 -0.40
C VAL A 48 14.86 7.00 0.56
N LYS A 49 15.84 7.67 1.15
CA LYS A 49 16.70 7.07 2.15
C LYS A 49 16.02 7.10 3.51
N VAL A 50 15.87 5.93 4.13
CA VAL A 50 15.28 5.83 5.48
C VAL A 50 16.17 6.57 6.49
N PRO A 51 15.65 7.54 7.27
CA PRO A 51 16.43 8.28 8.25
C PRO A 51 16.79 7.42 9.47
N ASP A 52 17.74 7.88 10.27
CA ASP A 52 18.01 7.32 11.59
C ASP A 52 17.07 7.96 12.62
N LEU A 53 16.19 7.12 13.15
CA LEU A 53 15.13 7.46 14.11
C LEU A 53 15.41 6.88 15.49
N VAL A 54 16.56 6.23 15.69
CA VAL A 54 17.00 5.72 17.01
C VAL A 54 17.99 6.69 17.66
N ASN A 55 18.52 7.65 16.90
CA ASN A 55 19.41 8.68 17.41
C ASN A 55 18.74 9.65 18.40
N ALA A 56 19.56 10.40 19.14
CA ALA A 56 19.09 11.30 20.19
C ALA A 56 18.20 12.46 19.67
N GLN A 57 18.28 12.78 18.37
CA GLN A 57 17.57 13.89 17.77
C GLN A 57 16.13 13.53 17.37
N HIS A 58 15.90 12.27 16.96
CA HIS A 58 14.62 11.86 16.37
C HIS A 58 13.93 10.70 17.11
N ARG A 59 14.56 10.10 18.12
CA ARG A 59 13.99 8.93 18.83
C ARG A 59 12.71 9.17 19.61
N GLU A 60 12.29 10.41 19.82
CA GLU A 60 10.97 10.66 20.40
C GLU A 60 9.89 10.35 19.36
N TRP A 61 8.84 9.66 19.76
CA TRP A 61 7.77 9.20 18.85
C TRP A 61 7.26 10.31 17.92
N ASP A 62 6.97 11.49 18.44
CA ASP A 62 6.44 12.61 17.63
C ASP A 62 7.48 13.17 16.64
N MET A 63 8.76 13.22 17.04
CA MET A 63 9.84 13.66 16.16
C MET A 63 10.10 12.66 15.03
N ALA A 64 10.04 11.36 15.33
CA ALA A 64 10.21 10.32 14.33
C ALA A 64 9.14 10.37 13.23
N GLN A 65 7.88 10.58 13.61
CA GLN A 65 6.77 10.73 12.68
C GLN A 65 6.95 11.94 11.76
N VAL A 66 7.29 13.09 12.35
CA VAL A 66 7.54 14.32 11.59
C VAL A 66 8.65 14.10 10.56
N GLU A 67 9.73 13.41 10.94
CA GLU A 67 10.84 13.15 10.03
C GLU A 67 10.46 12.21 8.87
N LEU A 68 9.69 11.15 9.14
CA LEU A 68 9.19 10.25 8.09
C LEU A 68 8.21 10.96 7.14
N ASN A 69 7.27 11.73 7.68
CA ASN A 69 6.27 12.46 6.89
C ASN A 69 6.91 13.49 5.94
N LYS A 70 7.97 14.21 6.38
CA LYS A 70 8.72 15.13 5.50
C LYS A 70 9.31 14.44 4.28
N LEU A 71 9.67 13.17 4.43
CA LEU A 71 10.31 12.35 3.41
C LEU A 71 9.29 11.58 2.55
N GLY A 72 7.98 11.72 2.84
CA GLY A 72 6.93 10.97 2.15
C GLY A 72 6.97 9.48 2.47
N LEU A 73 7.48 9.09 3.64
CA LEU A 73 7.44 7.73 4.15
C LEU A 73 6.29 7.60 5.14
N ASP A 74 5.59 6.47 5.08
CA ASP A 74 4.57 6.12 6.06
C ASP A 74 5.22 5.53 7.32
N HIS A 75 4.46 5.48 8.42
CA HIS A 75 4.97 5.03 9.71
C HIS A 75 3.95 4.17 10.44
N ARG A 76 4.45 3.16 11.16
CA ARG A 76 3.63 2.31 12.03
C ARG A 76 4.31 2.03 13.35
N ARG A 77 3.61 2.30 14.44
CA ARG A 77 4.12 2.00 15.79
C ARG A 77 3.93 0.52 16.13
N VAL A 78 4.96 -0.05 16.76
CA VAL A 78 4.92 -1.38 17.38
C VAL A 78 5.25 -1.21 18.86
N GLY A 79 4.21 -1.13 19.69
CA GLY A 79 4.30 -0.91 21.13
C GLY A 79 3.63 0.39 21.61
N GLY A 80 3.89 0.75 22.87
CA GLY A 80 3.30 1.89 23.58
C GLY A 80 4.29 2.84 24.26
N GLY A 81 5.59 2.57 24.21
CA GLY A 81 6.65 3.42 24.78
C GLY A 81 6.90 4.75 24.04
N PRO A 82 7.32 5.83 24.71
CA PRO A 82 7.43 7.17 24.12
C PRO A 82 8.63 7.33 23.17
N ILE A 83 9.56 6.38 23.17
CA ILE A 83 10.81 6.43 22.43
C ILE A 83 10.92 5.28 21.43
N VAL A 84 11.51 5.54 20.28
CA VAL A 84 11.88 4.56 19.27
C VAL A 84 13.17 3.88 19.72
N LEU A 85 13.08 2.58 19.97
CA LEU A 85 14.20 1.73 20.37
C LEU A 85 14.82 1.01 19.17
N ALA A 86 14.00 0.69 18.18
CA ALA A 86 14.43 0.12 16.91
C ALA A 86 13.48 0.54 15.78
N GLN A 87 13.95 0.41 14.55
CA GLN A 87 13.18 0.71 13.34
C GLN A 87 13.42 -0.36 12.28
N TYR A 88 12.42 -0.57 11.42
CA TYR A 88 12.59 -1.37 10.22
C TYR A 88 11.70 -0.86 9.07
N PRO A 89 12.19 -0.69 7.82
CA PRO A 89 13.56 -0.91 7.35
C PRO A 89 14.62 -0.13 8.12
N VAL A 90 15.85 -0.67 8.14
CA VAL A 90 16.96 -0.06 8.87
C VAL A 90 17.36 1.27 8.24
N SER A 91 17.91 2.16 9.07
CA SER A 91 18.37 3.47 8.60
C SER A 91 19.39 3.33 7.45
N GLY A 92 19.29 4.24 6.50
CA GLY A 92 20.14 4.27 5.31
C GLY A 92 19.70 3.37 4.15
N THR A 93 18.69 2.53 4.34
CA THR A 93 18.08 1.74 3.24
C THR A 93 17.41 2.67 2.24
N MET A 94 17.56 2.40 0.95
CA MET A 94 16.81 3.08 -0.12
C MET A 94 15.50 2.33 -0.34
N VAL A 95 14.37 3.03 -0.24
CA VAL A 95 13.02 2.45 -0.40
C VAL A 95 12.14 3.37 -1.24
N PRO A 96 11.12 2.85 -1.95
CA PRO A 96 10.15 3.70 -2.62
C PRO A 96 9.46 4.66 -1.64
N GLY A 97 9.09 5.86 -2.09
CA GLY A 97 8.18 6.72 -1.34
C GLY A 97 6.87 5.98 -0.99
N GLY A 98 6.27 6.31 0.15
CA GLY A 98 5.12 5.59 0.71
C GLY A 98 5.47 4.26 1.38
N THR A 99 6.75 3.88 1.46
CA THR A 99 7.15 2.72 2.25
C THR A 99 6.83 2.96 3.72
N THR A 100 6.20 1.99 4.38
CA THR A 100 5.91 2.05 5.81
C THR A 100 7.13 1.66 6.63
N VAL A 101 7.62 2.56 7.47
CA VAL A 101 8.67 2.29 8.47
C VAL A 101 8.02 1.91 9.81
N TYR A 102 8.34 0.72 10.30
CA TYR A 102 7.88 0.20 11.57
C TYR A 102 8.81 0.66 12.70
N LEU A 103 8.24 1.34 13.69
CA LEU A 103 8.95 1.92 14.82
C LEU A 103 8.61 1.14 16.10
N TYR A 104 9.61 0.47 16.66
CA TYR A 104 9.49 -0.36 17.85
C TYR A 104 9.78 0.48 19.09
N THR A 105 8.84 0.50 20.03
CA THR A 105 8.92 1.41 21.18
C THR A 105 8.95 0.72 22.54
N ASP A 106 8.69 -0.59 22.59
CA ASP A 106 8.67 -1.37 23.83
C ASP A 106 9.91 -2.29 23.97
N SER A 107 10.44 -2.76 22.84
CA SER A 107 11.69 -3.52 22.76
C SER A 107 12.48 -3.09 21.52
N ALA A 108 13.79 -3.36 21.50
CA ALA A 108 14.62 -3.26 20.31
C ALA A 108 14.57 -4.52 19.42
N ASP A 109 13.85 -5.57 19.85
CA ASP A 109 13.70 -6.81 19.08
C ASP A 109 12.80 -6.59 17.86
N ILE A 110 13.37 -6.77 16.67
CA ILE A 110 12.61 -6.71 15.42
C ILE A 110 11.76 -7.97 15.30
N ARG A 111 10.44 -7.78 15.15
CA ARG A 111 9.49 -8.87 14.97
C ARG A 111 9.57 -9.40 13.55
N ASN A 112 9.64 -10.73 13.41
CA ASN A 112 9.48 -11.40 12.12
C ASN A 112 8.00 -11.71 11.84
N VAL A 113 7.67 -11.79 10.55
CA VAL A 113 6.36 -12.15 10.05
C VAL A 113 6.49 -13.14 8.89
N PRO A 114 5.52 -14.06 8.73
CA PRO A 114 5.52 -14.99 7.62
C PRO A 114 5.25 -14.24 6.32
N VAL A 115 6.01 -14.56 5.28
CA VAL A 115 5.81 -14.04 3.93
C VAL A 115 4.64 -14.80 3.29
N PRO A 116 3.55 -14.13 2.87
CA PRO A 116 2.50 -14.79 2.12
C PRO A 116 3.00 -15.34 0.77
N ASP A 117 2.53 -16.51 0.37
CA ASP A 117 2.68 -16.98 -1.00
C ASP A 117 1.60 -16.31 -1.86
N VAL A 118 2.04 -15.47 -2.79
CA VAL A 118 1.18 -14.67 -3.65
C VAL A 118 1.30 -15.02 -5.13
N LYS A 119 2.08 -16.05 -5.47
CA LYS A 119 2.23 -16.50 -6.85
C LYS A 119 0.88 -16.94 -7.44
N GLY A 120 0.60 -16.50 -8.66
CA GLY A 120 -0.66 -16.77 -9.35
C GLY A 120 -1.85 -15.93 -8.89
N LYS A 121 -1.65 -15.01 -7.93
CA LYS A 121 -2.68 -14.04 -7.52
C LYS A 121 -2.59 -12.76 -8.34
N SER A 122 -3.67 -11.99 -8.38
CA SER A 122 -3.62 -10.64 -8.96
C SER A 122 -2.72 -9.73 -8.13
N ALA A 123 -2.02 -8.80 -8.77
CA ALA A 123 -1.14 -7.87 -8.09
C ALA A 123 -1.83 -7.05 -6.97
N PRO A 124 -3.08 -6.58 -7.11
CA PRO A 124 -3.78 -5.89 -6.02
C PRO A 124 -4.02 -6.78 -4.80
N LEU A 125 -4.42 -8.05 -5.02
CA LEU A 125 -4.64 -9.02 -3.95
C LEU A 125 -3.32 -9.39 -3.26
N ALA A 126 -2.25 -9.58 -4.04
CA ALA A 126 -0.92 -9.87 -3.53
C ALA A 126 -0.40 -8.74 -2.63
N SER A 127 -0.54 -7.48 -3.07
CA SER A 127 -0.17 -6.30 -2.29
C SER A 127 -0.95 -6.21 -0.98
N GLN A 128 -2.27 -6.47 -1.01
CA GLN A 128 -3.09 -6.49 0.20
C GLN A 128 -2.65 -7.58 1.19
N MET A 129 -2.33 -8.77 0.70
CA MET A 129 -1.84 -9.87 1.55
C MET A 129 -0.51 -9.53 2.22
N MET A 130 0.42 -8.94 1.47
CA MET A 130 1.72 -8.49 1.98
C MET A 130 1.57 -7.37 3.02
N ALA A 131 0.76 -6.35 2.73
CA ALA A 131 0.45 -5.27 3.66
C ALA A 131 -0.21 -5.79 4.95
N GLY A 132 -1.12 -6.77 4.83
CA GLY A 132 -1.76 -7.44 5.96
C GLY A 132 -0.77 -8.22 6.84
N ALA A 133 0.28 -8.79 6.24
CA ALA A 133 1.40 -9.41 6.97
C ALA A 133 2.35 -8.37 7.59
N GLY A 134 2.20 -7.08 7.25
CA GLY A 134 3.08 -6.01 7.71
C GLY A 134 4.34 -5.86 6.87
N LEU A 135 4.31 -6.27 5.60
CA LEU A 135 5.40 -6.17 4.64
C LEU A 135 5.11 -5.04 3.64
N ASN A 136 6.18 -4.43 3.13
CA ASN A 136 6.11 -3.43 2.07
C ASN A 136 6.28 -4.12 0.71
N VAL A 137 5.68 -3.56 -0.35
CA VAL A 137 5.72 -4.15 -1.70
C VAL A 137 6.32 -3.19 -2.70
N LYS A 138 7.22 -3.71 -3.53
CA LYS A 138 7.61 -3.09 -4.80
C LYS A 138 7.07 -3.97 -5.93
N LEU A 139 6.16 -3.43 -6.74
CA LEU A 139 5.62 -4.13 -7.90
C LEU A 139 6.47 -3.82 -9.14
N GLU A 140 6.92 -4.85 -9.83
CA GLU A 140 7.60 -4.79 -11.11
C GLU A 140 6.72 -5.47 -12.17
N GLY A 141 6.05 -4.67 -12.99
CA GLY A 141 5.12 -5.16 -14.00
C GLY A 141 3.78 -4.40 -13.97
N PRO A 142 2.77 -4.87 -14.73
CA PRO A 142 1.45 -4.25 -14.77
C PRO A 142 0.69 -4.39 -13.45
N GLU A 143 0.02 -3.32 -13.02
CA GLU A 143 -0.78 -3.27 -11.78
C GLU A 143 -1.99 -4.21 -11.80
N GLU A 144 -2.52 -4.52 -12.98
CA GLU A 144 -3.60 -5.49 -13.19
C GLU A 144 -3.07 -6.90 -13.54
N GLY A 145 -1.76 -7.09 -13.47
CA GLY A 145 -1.12 -8.37 -13.80
C GLY A 145 -1.34 -9.45 -12.75
N ILE A 146 -0.95 -10.67 -13.14
CA ILE A 146 -0.84 -11.82 -12.24
C ILE A 146 0.61 -11.94 -11.77
N ILE A 147 0.81 -12.17 -10.46
CA ILE A 147 2.15 -12.36 -9.90
C ILE A 147 2.76 -13.66 -10.43
N THR A 148 3.87 -13.53 -11.14
CA THR A 148 4.64 -14.67 -11.67
C THR A 148 5.80 -15.03 -10.75
N ALA A 149 6.34 -14.06 -10.01
CA ALA A 149 7.44 -14.25 -9.08
C ALA A 149 7.38 -13.31 -7.86
N GLN A 150 8.01 -13.74 -6.78
CA GLN A 150 8.33 -12.96 -5.60
C GLN A 150 9.80 -13.22 -5.24
N ASP A 151 10.54 -12.18 -4.83
CA ASP A 151 11.97 -12.28 -4.51
C ASP A 151 12.25 -13.06 -3.21
N VAL A 152 11.33 -12.98 -2.24
CA VAL A 152 11.37 -13.75 -0.99
C VAL A 152 10.39 -14.91 -1.05
N THR A 153 10.83 -16.11 -0.66
CA THR A 153 10.02 -17.33 -0.72
C THR A 153 8.83 -17.27 0.26
N GLY A 154 7.64 -17.63 -0.21
CA GLY A 154 6.44 -17.74 0.63
C GLY A 154 6.62 -18.75 1.78
N GLY A 155 6.07 -18.44 2.94
CA GLY A 155 6.19 -19.20 4.17
C GLY A 155 7.50 -19.01 4.94
N SER A 156 8.46 -18.24 4.41
CA SER A 156 9.64 -17.82 5.16
C SER A 156 9.28 -16.74 6.18
N GLU A 157 10.11 -16.58 7.22
CA GLU A 157 9.96 -15.55 8.25
C GLU A 157 10.99 -14.44 8.02
N ILE A 158 10.52 -13.22 7.79
CA ILE A 158 11.39 -12.05 7.58
C ILE A 158 10.97 -10.90 8.49
N PRO A 159 11.86 -9.91 8.75
CA PRO A 159 11.50 -8.73 9.54
C PRO A 159 10.26 -8.01 9.02
N MET A 160 9.36 -7.64 9.93
CA MET A 160 8.20 -6.78 9.62
C MET A 160 8.68 -5.45 9.04
N GLY A 161 8.05 -4.98 7.97
CA GLY A 161 8.45 -3.80 7.21
C GLY A 161 9.46 -4.07 6.10
N THR A 162 9.87 -5.31 5.88
CA THR A 162 10.72 -5.64 4.72
C THR A 162 10.01 -5.31 3.41
N LEU A 163 10.77 -4.71 2.48
CA LEU A 163 10.34 -4.48 1.11
C LEU A 163 10.52 -5.77 0.32
N VAL A 164 9.41 -6.31 -0.18
CA VAL A 164 9.35 -7.51 -1.03
C VAL A 164 9.07 -7.09 -2.45
N THR A 165 9.87 -7.57 -3.39
CA THR A 165 9.70 -7.29 -4.82
C THR A 165 8.82 -8.37 -5.44
N LEU A 166 7.72 -7.95 -6.07
CA LEU A 166 6.79 -8.82 -6.79
C LEU A 166 6.90 -8.54 -8.28
N THR A 167 7.00 -9.59 -9.08
CA THR A 167 6.96 -9.48 -10.54
C THR A 167 5.59 -9.90 -11.03
N SER A 168 4.94 -9.05 -11.82
CA SER A 168 3.65 -9.34 -12.45
C SER A 168 3.76 -9.37 -13.97
N GLU A 169 2.87 -10.12 -14.60
CA GLU A 169 2.71 -10.16 -16.05
C GLU A 169 1.22 -10.11 -16.41
N MET A 170 0.88 -9.51 -17.55
CA MET A 170 -0.48 -9.59 -18.08
C MET A 170 -0.79 -11.04 -18.44
N PRO A 171 -1.96 -11.57 -18.07
CA PRO A 171 -2.38 -12.88 -18.54
C PRO A 171 -2.44 -12.87 -20.07
N PRO A 172 -2.12 -14.00 -20.74
CA PRO A 172 -2.30 -14.09 -22.18
C PRO A 172 -3.78 -13.81 -22.49
N GLU A 173 -4.01 -12.89 -23.42
CA GLU A 173 -5.34 -12.52 -23.86
C GLU A 173 -6.09 -13.78 -24.29
N SER A 174 -7.10 -14.17 -23.50
CA SER A 174 -7.95 -15.29 -23.85
C SER A 174 -8.66 -14.92 -25.14
N GLU A 175 -8.41 -15.69 -26.21
CA GLU A 175 -9.07 -15.54 -27.50
C GLU A 175 -10.57 -15.29 -27.30
N PRO A 176 -11.20 -14.37 -28.08
CA PRO A 176 -12.62 -14.09 -27.94
C PRO A 176 -13.37 -15.42 -28.04
N LYS A 177 -14.10 -15.78 -26.97
CA LYS A 177 -15.08 -16.86 -27.05
C LYS A 177 -15.96 -16.59 -28.27
N PRO A 178 -16.19 -17.56 -29.16
CA PRO A 178 -17.11 -17.35 -30.27
C PRO A 178 -18.43 -16.84 -29.66
N SER A 179 -18.85 -15.66 -30.09
CA SER A 179 -20.21 -15.19 -29.87
C SER A 179 -21.15 -16.33 -30.24
N PRO A 180 -22.23 -16.60 -29.48
CA PRO A 180 -23.27 -17.49 -29.97
C PRO A 180 -23.71 -16.95 -31.33
N GLU A 181 -23.32 -17.66 -32.40
CA GLU A 181 -23.83 -17.45 -33.75
C GLU A 181 -25.34 -17.49 -33.68
N ASP A 182 -25.98 -16.53 -34.36
CA ASP A 182 -27.42 -16.46 -34.62
C ASP A 182 -28.02 -17.87 -34.69
N GLU A 183 -28.79 -18.26 -33.66
CA GLU A 183 -29.79 -19.30 -33.84
C GLU A 183 -30.75 -18.75 -34.90
N PRO A 184 -30.88 -19.37 -36.09
CA PRO A 184 -31.89 -18.92 -37.04
C PRO A 184 -33.25 -19.13 -36.39
N GLU A 185 -34.02 -18.05 -36.24
CA GLU A 185 -35.41 -18.14 -35.81
C GLU A 185 -36.13 -19.19 -36.65
N PRO A 186 -36.92 -20.10 -36.04
CA PRO A 186 -37.67 -21.07 -36.81
C PRO A 186 -38.65 -20.33 -37.71
N SER A 187 -38.47 -20.49 -39.02
CA SER A 187 -39.37 -19.96 -40.04
C SER A 187 -40.81 -20.39 -39.75
N GLU A 188 -41.67 -19.46 -39.34
CA GLU A 188 -43.11 -19.68 -39.37
C GLU A 188 -43.52 -19.97 -40.82
N SER A 189 -44.01 -21.19 -41.04
CA SER A 189 -44.57 -21.61 -42.31
C SER A 189 -45.92 -20.91 -42.50
N PRO A 190 -46.26 -20.38 -43.69
CA PRO A 190 -47.59 -19.86 -43.93
C PRO A 190 -48.60 -21.01 -43.98
N GLN A 191 -49.51 -21.06 -43.01
CA GLN A 191 -50.73 -21.86 -43.14
C GLN A 191 -51.67 -21.15 -44.13
N ASN A 192 -51.75 -21.71 -45.33
CA ASN A 192 -52.80 -21.43 -46.31
C ASN A 192 -54.01 -22.37 -46.07
N GLU A 193 -55.19 -21.82 -46.39
CA GLU A 193 -56.48 -22.48 -46.73
C GLU A 193 -57.25 -23.11 -45.55
N ASP A 194 -58.55 -22.86 -45.32
CA ASP A 194 -59.70 -22.52 -46.20
C ASP A 194 -60.61 -21.39 -45.65
#